data_AF-A0A5N0UNP9-F1
#
_entry.id   AF-A0A5N0UNP9-F1
#
_cell.length_a   1.000
_cell.length_b   1.000
_cell.length_c   1.000
_cell.angle_alpha   90.00
_cell.angle_beta   90.00
_cell.angle_gamma   90.00
#
_symmetry.space_group_name_H-M   'P 1'
#
loop_
_entity.id
_entity.type
_entity.pdbx_description
1 polymer ?
#
loop_
_entity_poly.entity_id
_entity_poly.type
_entity_poly.pdbx_seq_one_letter_code
_entity_poly.pdbx_strand_id
1 'polypeptide(L)'
;MPDAEEEQYPSMPVVRAELDIELGLLERRATAVDTKAGLVLGFAGVLVGLTKDGLTWITAAGQVLAVVAAVLAISAFLPRYGGAVNPMTLRRKYLTTDRATTELSVLDTRLALKEKDEVALRVKARRVRTAVVILVLAIAVIVANSVVHLISQG
;
A
#
# COMPACT_ATOMS: atom_id res chain seq x y z
N MET A 1 -19.14 17.14 41.71
CA MET A 1 -19.73 16.08 40.87
C MET A 1 -21.23 16.27 40.88
N PRO A 2 -21.94 16.24 39.74
CA PRO A 2 -21.48 15.95 38.38
C PRO A 2 -21.76 17.10 37.40
N ASP A 3 -20.75 17.54 36.64
CA ASP A 3 -20.97 18.29 35.40
C ASP A 3 -21.43 17.28 34.34
N ALA A 4 -22.67 16.83 34.49
CA ALA A 4 -23.41 16.18 33.42
C ALA A 4 -23.95 17.29 32.52
N GLU A 5 -23.04 17.99 31.81
CA GLU A 5 -23.44 18.51 30.51
C GLU A 5 -23.92 17.27 29.75
N GLU A 6 -25.22 17.22 29.44
CA GLU A 6 -25.81 16.15 28.64
C GLU A 6 -24.94 15.98 27.41
N GLU A 7 -24.11 14.95 27.43
CA GLU A 7 -23.14 14.68 26.39
C GLU A 7 -24.00 14.38 25.16
N GLN A 8 -24.18 15.38 24.29
CA GLN A 8 -25.14 15.33 23.17
C GLN A 8 -24.91 14.10 22.28
N TYR A 9 -23.71 13.51 22.39
CA TYR A 9 -23.32 12.24 21.78
C TYR A 9 -22.48 11.37 22.75
N PRO A 10 -23.10 10.57 23.63
CA PRO A 10 -22.40 9.80 24.66
C PRO A 10 -21.52 8.67 24.10
N SER A 11 -21.75 8.27 22.84
CA SER A 11 -20.96 7.24 22.15
C SER A 11 -19.77 7.80 21.37
N MET A 12 -19.60 9.12 21.26
CA MET A 12 -18.51 9.73 20.49
C MET A 12 -17.10 9.29 20.92
N PRO A 13 -16.79 9.16 22.24
CA PRO A 13 -15.49 8.68 22.67
C PRO A 13 -15.18 7.25 22.17
N VAL A 14 -16.19 6.38 22.14
CA VAL A 14 -16.07 5.00 21.65
C VAL A 14 -15.78 4.97 20.15
N VAL A 15 -16.53 5.77 19.38
CA VAL A 15 -16.34 5.83 17.91
C VAL A 15 -14.95 6.40 17.56
N ARG A 16 -14.45 7.38 18.31
CA ARG A 16 -13.08 7.90 18.12
C ARG A 16 -12.02 6.87 18.42
N ALA A 17 -12.16 6.15 19.53
CA ALA A 17 -11.20 5.13 19.92
C ALA A 17 -11.12 4.02 18.86
N GLU A 18 -12.26 3.56 18.34
CA GLU A 18 -12.28 2.56 17.26
C GLU A 18 -11.67 3.09 15.97
N LEU A 19 -11.98 4.33 15.59
CA LEU A 19 -11.40 4.97 14.41
C LEU A 19 -9.87 5.10 14.50
N ASP A 20 -9.33 5.46 15.66
CA ASP A 20 -7.88 5.55 15.86
C ASP A 20 -7.21 4.16 15.77
N ILE A 21 -7.86 3.11 16.28
CA ILE A 21 -7.42 1.72 16.11
C ILE A 21 -7.37 1.35 14.62
N GLU A 22 -8.44 1.62 13.87
CA GLU A 22 -8.52 1.30 12.46
C GLU A 22 -7.50 2.07 11.61
N LEU A 23 -7.28 3.37 11.90
CA LEU A 23 -6.24 4.17 11.26
C LEU A 23 -4.85 3.56 11.50
N GLY A 24 -4.57 3.11 12.72
CA GLY A 24 -3.34 2.39 13.04
C GLY A 24 -3.20 1.07 12.26
N LEU A 25 -4.28 0.33 12.05
CA LEU A 25 -4.29 -0.89 11.22
C LEU A 25 -4.06 -0.58 9.74
N LEU A 26 -4.64 0.51 9.22
CA LEU A 26 -4.44 0.97 7.84
C LEU A 26 -2.99 1.36 7.58
N GLU A 27 -2.37 2.09 8.52
CA GLU A 27 -0.96 2.48 8.44
C GLU A 27 -0.06 1.24 8.37
N ARG A 28 -0.27 0.26 9.27
CA ARG A 28 0.48 -1.01 9.26
C ARG A 28 0.32 -1.77 7.95
N ARG A 29 -0.90 -1.84 7.41
CA ARG A 29 -1.16 -2.49 6.11
C ARG A 29 -0.47 -1.75 4.97
N ALA A 30 -0.43 -0.42 4.98
CA ALA A 30 0.27 0.37 3.99
C ALA A 30 1.78 0.09 4.02
N THR A 31 2.42 0.15 5.20
CA THR A 31 3.84 -0.19 5.38
C THR A 31 4.15 -1.60 4.88
N ALA A 32 3.31 -2.58 5.20
CA ALA A 32 3.50 -3.95 4.73
C ALA A 32 3.43 -4.09 3.19
N VAL A 33 2.58 -3.30 2.53
CA VAL A 33 2.50 -3.28 1.06
C VAL A 33 3.75 -2.64 0.46
N ASP A 34 4.27 -1.56 1.06
CA ASP A 34 5.49 -0.88 0.60
C ASP A 34 6.73 -1.75 0.78
N THR A 35 6.86 -2.46 1.90
CA THR A 35 7.94 -3.43 2.11
C THR A 35 7.91 -4.54 1.04
N LYS A 36 6.73 -5.07 0.72
CA LYS A 36 6.57 -6.10 -0.32
C LYS A 36 6.93 -5.56 -1.71
N ALA A 37 6.52 -4.34 -2.04
CA ALA A 37 6.87 -3.71 -3.31
C ALA A 37 8.39 -3.49 -3.43
N GLY A 38 9.05 -3.05 -2.34
CA GLY A 38 10.50 -2.90 -2.29
C GLY A 38 11.24 -4.23 -2.48
N LEU A 39 10.75 -5.30 -1.85
CA LEU A 39 11.29 -6.65 -2.02
C LEU A 39 11.21 -7.14 -3.48
N VAL A 40 10.04 -6.96 -4.13
CA VAL A 40 9.84 -7.32 -5.54
C VAL A 40 10.82 -6.56 -6.44
N LEU A 41 11.01 -5.27 -6.19
CA LEU A 41 11.91 -4.42 -6.95
C LEU A 41 13.37 -4.86 -6.78
N GLY A 42 13.78 -5.19 -5.56
CA GLY A 42 15.11 -5.74 -5.27
C GLY A 42 15.38 -7.05 -6.02
N PHE A 43 14.46 -8.02 -5.95
CA PHE A 43 14.59 -9.29 -6.66
C PHE A 43 14.59 -9.14 -8.18
N ALA A 44 13.73 -8.27 -8.72
CA ALA A 44 13.72 -7.97 -10.15
C ALA A 44 15.07 -7.41 -10.62
N GLY A 45 15.68 -6.50 -9.84
CA GLY A 45 17.01 -5.96 -10.11
C GLY A 45 18.10 -7.03 -10.14
N VAL A 46 18.10 -7.94 -9.16
CA VAL A 46 19.03 -9.09 -9.12
C VAL A 46 18.84 -10.00 -10.34
N LEU A 47 17.59 -10.31 -10.70
CA LEU A 47 17.27 -11.17 -11.84
C LEU A 47 17.84 -10.63 -13.15
N VAL A 48 17.63 -9.33 -13.39
CA VAL A 48 18.11 -8.63 -14.58
C VAL A 48 19.64 -8.53 -14.56
N GLY A 49 20.26 -8.32 -13.39
CA GLY A 49 21.72 -8.25 -13.24
C GLY A 49 22.45 -9.57 -13.52
N LEU A 50 21.87 -10.71 -13.11
CA LEU A 50 22.49 -12.04 -13.22
C LEU A 50 22.45 -12.65 -14.62
N THR A 51 21.59 -12.16 -15.51
CA THR A 51 21.32 -12.77 -16.82
C THR A 51 22.18 -12.20 -17.96
N LYS A 52 23.32 -11.58 -17.64
CA LYS A 52 24.20 -10.96 -18.65
C LYS A 52 24.95 -11.94 -19.54
N ASP A 53 25.20 -13.15 -19.05
CA ASP A 53 25.96 -14.18 -19.78
C ASP A 53 25.02 -15.30 -20.26
N GLY A 54 24.71 -15.34 -21.57
CA GLY A 54 23.89 -16.39 -22.18
C GLY A 54 22.47 -15.96 -22.58
N LEU A 55 22.37 -15.00 -23.52
CA LEU A 55 21.10 -14.52 -24.05
C LEU A 55 20.47 -15.55 -24.98
N THR A 56 19.62 -16.42 -24.43
CA THR A 56 18.70 -17.26 -25.18
C THR A 56 17.34 -16.58 -25.23
N TRP A 57 16.49 -16.93 -26.20
CA TRP A 57 15.16 -16.33 -26.32
C TRP A 57 14.31 -16.52 -25.04
N ILE A 58 14.58 -17.59 -24.30
CA ILE A 58 13.91 -17.93 -23.04
C ILE A 58 14.40 -17.02 -21.89
N THR A 59 15.70 -16.75 -21.78
CA THR A 59 16.22 -15.83 -20.76
C THR A 59 15.78 -14.39 -21.01
N ALA A 60 15.68 -13.98 -22.28
CA ALA A 60 15.12 -12.68 -22.67
C ALA A 60 13.64 -12.55 -22.26
N ALA A 61 12.82 -13.59 -22.46
CA ALA A 61 11.42 -13.59 -22.01
C ALA A 61 11.30 -13.46 -20.48
N GLY A 62 12.16 -14.17 -19.72
CA GLY A 62 12.23 -14.05 -18.26
C GLY A 62 12.63 -12.65 -17.78
N GLN A 63 13.57 -11.99 -18.46
CA GLN A 63 13.96 -10.61 -18.16
C GLN A 63 12.81 -9.62 -18.41
N VAL A 64 12.09 -9.75 -19.52
CA VAL A 64 10.93 -8.89 -19.82
C VAL A 64 9.87 -9.04 -18.72
N LEU A 65 9.59 -10.27 -18.28
CA LEU A 65 8.67 -10.52 -17.15
C LEU A 65 9.15 -9.87 -15.85
N ALA A 66 10.44 -9.95 -15.54
CA ALA A 66 11.02 -9.30 -14.35
C ALA A 66 10.90 -7.76 -14.42
N VAL A 67 11.12 -7.16 -15.58
CA VAL A 67 10.95 -5.72 -15.80
C VAL A 67 9.48 -5.31 -15.63
N VAL A 68 8.54 -6.08 -16.20
CA VAL A 68 7.09 -5.84 -16.02
C VAL A 68 6.71 -5.92 -14.54
N ALA A 69 7.23 -6.90 -13.80
CA ALA A 69 7.02 -7.00 -12.36
C ALA A 69 7.57 -5.78 -11.60
N ALA A 70 8.77 -5.31 -11.96
CA ALA A 70 9.36 -4.11 -11.37
C ALA A 70 8.51 -2.85 -11.63
N VAL A 71 8.04 -2.65 -12.87
CA VAL A 71 7.17 -1.52 -13.22
C VAL A 71 5.86 -1.56 -12.42
N LEU A 72 5.26 -2.74 -12.27
CA LEU A 72 4.06 -2.91 -11.44
C LEU A 72 4.33 -2.63 -9.96
N ALA A 73 5.48 -3.05 -9.43
CA ALA A 73 5.88 -2.73 -8.06
C ALA A 73 6.11 -1.23 -7.86
N ILE A 74 6.79 -0.55 -8.80
CA ILE A 74 6.97 0.91 -8.79
C ILE A 74 5.61 1.61 -8.84
N SER A 75 4.66 1.10 -9.63
CA SER A 75 3.32 1.66 -9.72
C SER A 75 2.54 1.63 -8.39
N ALA A 76 2.96 0.77 -7.44
CA ALA A 76 2.42 0.74 -6.10
C ALA A 76 2.97 1.87 -5.22
N PHE A 77 4.18 2.37 -5.49
CA PHE A 77 4.79 3.47 -4.74
C PHE A 77 4.26 4.86 -5.08
N LEU A 78 3.37 5.00 -6.08
CA LEU A 78 2.82 6.32 -6.40
C LEU A 78 2.16 6.96 -5.17
N PRO A 79 2.47 8.24 -4.89
CA PRO A 79 2.12 8.89 -3.65
C PRO A 79 0.61 8.92 -3.44
N ARG A 80 0.21 8.55 -2.22
CA ARG A 80 -1.17 8.68 -1.74
C ARG A 80 -1.38 10.14 -1.36
N TYR A 81 -2.53 10.70 -1.74
CA TYR A 81 -3.02 11.91 -1.08
C TYR A 81 -3.35 11.51 0.36
N GLY A 82 -2.37 11.68 1.27
CA GLY A 82 -2.56 11.46 2.69
C GLY A 82 -3.64 12.42 3.17
N GLY A 83 -4.86 11.90 3.29
CA GLY A 83 -6.01 12.61 3.83
C GLY A 83 -5.87 12.81 5.33
N ALA A 84 -4.82 13.52 5.78
CA ALA A 84 -4.79 14.04 7.12
C ALA A 84 -5.74 15.24 7.17
N VAL A 85 -6.64 15.28 8.16
CA VAL A 85 -7.48 16.45 8.36
C VAL A 85 -6.56 17.64 8.63
N ASN A 86 -6.57 18.62 7.73
CA ASN A 86 -5.63 19.72 7.79
C ASN A 86 -5.95 20.59 9.05
N PRO A 87 -5.02 20.69 10.02
CA PRO A 87 -5.25 21.42 11.26
C PRO A 87 -5.52 22.91 11.02
N MET A 88 -5.01 23.46 9.91
CA MET A 88 -5.28 24.83 9.49
C MET A 88 -6.73 25.04 9.06
N THR A 89 -7.32 24.03 8.40
CA THR A 89 -8.71 24.06 7.93
C THR A 89 -9.69 23.85 9.09
N LEU A 90 -9.34 22.96 10.03
CA LEU A 90 -10.02 22.81 11.31
C LEU A 90 -10.09 24.14 12.07
N ARG A 91 -8.93 24.79 12.24
CA ARG A 91 -8.84 26.07 12.94
C ARG A 91 -9.67 27.14 12.26
N ARG A 92 -9.57 27.33 10.94
CA ARG A 92 -10.32 28.39 10.23
C ARG A 92 -11.84 28.19 10.24
N LYS A 93 -12.32 26.95 10.25
CA LYS A 93 -13.74 26.66 10.00
C LYS A 93 -14.55 26.44 11.28
N TYR A 94 -13.91 25.99 12.36
CA TYR A 94 -14.61 25.56 13.57
C TYR A 94 -14.20 26.31 14.85
N LEU A 95 -13.35 27.33 14.75
CA LEU A 95 -12.87 28.10 15.92
C LEU A 95 -13.98 28.77 16.74
N THR A 96 -15.11 29.10 16.10
CA THR A 96 -16.24 29.81 16.71
C THR A 96 -17.50 28.95 16.75
N THR A 97 -17.40 27.67 16.38
CA THR A 97 -18.52 26.74 16.31
C THR A 97 -18.62 25.99 17.64
N ASP A 98 -19.84 25.59 18.01
CA ASP A 98 -20.06 24.74 19.16
C ASP A 98 -19.21 23.45 19.12
N ARG A 99 -18.78 22.99 20.29
CA ARG A 99 -17.86 21.87 20.44
C ARG A 99 -18.47 20.59 19.89
N ALA A 100 -19.72 20.26 20.22
CA ALA A 100 -20.35 19.00 19.83
C ALA A 100 -20.50 18.90 18.31
N THR A 101 -20.88 19.99 17.65
CA THR A 101 -21.01 20.05 16.18
C THR A 101 -19.66 19.98 15.45
N THR A 102 -18.63 20.64 15.99
CA THR A 102 -17.26 20.53 15.47
C THR A 102 -16.74 19.10 15.58
N GLU A 103 -16.94 18.50 16.75
CA GLU A 103 -16.53 17.16 17.08
C GLU A 103 -17.13 16.10 16.13
N LEU A 104 -18.41 16.26 15.77
CA LEU A 104 -19.09 15.41 14.80
C LEU A 104 -18.56 15.64 13.37
N SER A 105 -18.44 16.89 12.94
CA SER A 105 -17.99 17.22 11.57
C SER A 105 -16.56 16.76 11.27
N VAL A 106 -15.69 16.80 12.27
CA VAL A 106 -14.33 16.27 12.16
C VAL A 106 -14.33 14.75 12.06
N LEU A 107 -15.20 14.08 12.82
CA LEU A 107 -15.35 12.63 12.75
C LEU A 107 -15.84 12.19 11.37
N ASP A 108 -16.87 12.85 10.82
CA ASP A 108 -17.37 12.58 9.47
C ASP A 108 -16.29 12.78 8.41
N THR A 109 -15.50 13.86 8.54
CA THR A 109 -14.39 14.13 7.63
C THR A 109 -13.35 13.01 7.70
N ARG A 110 -12.99 12.53 8.89
CA ARG A 110 -12.05 11.41 9.05
C ARG A 110 -12.61 10.11 8.46
N LEU A 111 -13.89 9.82 8.67
CA LEU A 111 -14.56 8.65 8.08
C LEU A 111 -14.53 8.70 6.54
N ALA A 112 -14.86 9.86 5.94
CA ALA A 112 -14.81 10.04 4.50
C ALA A 112 -13.40 9.89 3.91
N LEU A 113 -12.37 10.33 4.65
CA LEU A 113 -10.97 10.16 4.25
C LEU A 113 -10.53 8.69 4.36
N LYS A 114 -10.93 7.99 5.43
CA LYS A 114 -10.69 6.55 5.61
C LYS A 114 -11.26 5.72 4.46
N GLU A 115 -12.50 5.97 4.06
CA GLU A 115 -13.15 5.20 3.00
C GLU A 115 -12.41 5.31 1.66
N LYS A 116 -11.97 6.51 1.30
CA LYS A 116 -11.15 6.76 0.10
C LYS A 116 -9.81 6.02 0.17
N ASP A 117 -9.21 6.05 1.35
CA ASP A 117 -7.92 5.44 1.64
C ASP A 117 -7.96 3.90 1.56
N GLU A 118 -9.03 3.27 2.04
CA GLU A 118 -9.24 1.83 1.92
C GLU A 118 -9.36 1.37 0.47
N VAL A 119 -10.10 2.11 -0.35
CA VAL A 119 -10.26 1.79 -1.77
C VAL A 119 -8.92 1.88 -2.49
N ALA A 120 -8.15 2.95 -2.25
CA ALA A 120 -6.81 3.12 -2.80
C ALA A 120 -5.86 1.98 -2.37
N LEU A 121 -5.89 1.61 -1.09
CA LEU A 121 -5.07 0.52 -0.55
C LEU A 121 -5.42 -0.83 -1.17
N ARG A 122 -6.71 -1.13 -1.39
CA ARG A 122 -7.15 -2.37 -2.05
C ARG A 122 -6.62 -2.48 -3.47
N VAL A 123 -6.65 -1.40 -4.25
CA VAL A 123 -6.11 -1.38 -5.62
C VAL A 123 -4.59 -1.60 -5.59
N LYS A 124 -3.88 -0.91 -4.70
CA LYS A 124 -2.43 -1.04 -4.54
C LYS A 124 -2.02 -2.47 -4.14
N ALA A 125 -2.72 -3.07 -3.17
CA ALA A 125 -2.48 -4.44 -2.74
C ALA A 125 -2.68 -5.46 -3.87
N ARG A 126 -3.69 -5.27 -4.72
CA ARG A 126 -3.88 -6.11 -5.92
C ARG A 126 -2.73 -5.97 -6.91
N ARG A 127 -2.26 -4.75 -7.18
CA ARG A 127 -1.10 -4.50 -8.08
C ARG A 127 0.18 -5.16 -7.57
N VAL A 128 0.46 -5.04 -6.27
CA VAL A 128 1.63 -5.70 -5.66
C VAL A 128 1.49 -7.22 -5.72
N ARG A 129 0.29 -7.77 -5.47
CA ARG A 129 0.05 -9.21 -5.59
C ARG A 129 0.29 -9.70 -7.03
N THR A 130 -0.17 -8.97 -8.04
CA THR A 130 0.11 -9.31 -9.44
C THR A 130 1.59 -9.21 -9.77
N ALA A 131 2.29 -8.18 -9.26
CA ALA A 131 3.73 -8.04 -9.45
C ALA A 131 4.52 -9.21 -8.86
N VAL A 132 4.16 -9.66 -7.65
CA VAL A 132 4.75 -10.85 -7.01
C VAL A 132 4.55 -12.10 -7.86
N VAL A 133 3.33 -12.34 -8.36
CA VAL A 133 3.04 -13.53 -9.19
C VAL A 133 3.87 -13.52 -10.48
N ILE A 134 3.95 -12.37 -11.15
CA ILE A 134 4.75 -12.22 -12.38
C ILE A 134 6.24 -12.44 -12.10
N LEU A 135 6.75 -11.91 -10.98
CA LEU A 135 8.14 -12.09 -10.59
C LEU A 135 8.47 -13.57 -10.33
N VAL A 136 7.61 -14.29 -9.60
CA VAL A 136 7.80 -15.73 -9.35
C VAL A 136 7.82 -16.51 -10.65
N LEU A 137 6.96 -16.16 -11.61
CA LEU A 137 6.93 -16.78 -12.92
C LEU A 137 8.22 -16.49 -13.72
N ALA A 138 8.72 -15.24 -13.66
CA ALA A 138 10.00 -14.86 -14.26
C ALA A 138 11.16 -15.70 -13.70
N ILE A 139 11.22 -15.84 -12.37
CA ILE A 139 12.23 -16.67 -11.69
C ILE A 139 12.15 -18.11 -12.16
N ALA A 140 10.95 -18.71 -12.18
CA ALA A 140 10.76 -20.09 -12.59
C ALA A 140 11.23 -20.36 -14.03
N VAL A 141 10.93 -19.44 -14.96
CA VAL A 141 11.36 -19.54 -16.36
C VAL A 141 12.88 -19.51 -16.48
N ILE A 142 13.55 -18.56 -15.80
CA ILE A 142 15.01 -18.43 -15.85
C ILE A 142 15.68 -19.66 -15.23
N VAL A 143 15.23 -20.10 -14.06
CA VAL A 143 15.80 -21.27 -13.38
C VAL A 143 15.64 -22.54 -14.21
N ALA A 144 14.45 -22.78 -14.78
CA ALA A 144 14.22 -23.93 -15.64
C ALA A 144 15.15 -23.93 -16.87
N ASN A 145 15.33 -22.78 -17.52
CA ASN A 145 16.24 -22.65 -18.64
C ASN A 145 17.69 -22.94 -18.24
N SER A 146 18.16 -22.39 -17.11
CA SER A 146 19.51 -22.63 -16.61
C SER A 146 19.77 -24.10 -16.29
N VAL A 147 18.79 -24.81 -15.71
CA VAL A 147 18.91 -26.24 -15.42
C VAL A 147 18.99 -27.06 -16.70
N VAL A 148 18.14 -26.78 -17.69
CA VAL A 148 18.20 -27.46 -19.01
C VAL A 148 19.56 -27.23 -19.67
N HIS A 149 20.06 -25.99 -19.63
CA HIS A 149 21.36 -25.66 -20.21
C HIS A 149 22.50 -26.42 -19.53
N LEU A 150 22.48 -26.51 -18.19
CA LEU A 150 23.49 -27.24 -17.41
C LEU A 150 23.50 -28.74 -17.74
N ILE A 151 22.32 -29.36 -17.85
CA ILE A 151 22.19 -30.78 -18.20
C ILE A 151 22.64 -31.05 -19.64
N SER A 152 22.43 -30.11 -20.57
CA SER A 152 22.85 -30.28 -21.97
C SER A 152 24.36 -30.14 -22.20
N GLN A 153 25.10 -29.58 -21.24
CA GLN A 153 26.55 -29.33 -21.35
C GLN A 153 27.42 -30.33 -20.56
N GLY A 154 26.82 -31.11 -19.65
CA GLY A 154 27.50 -32.19 -18.91
C GLY A 154 27.36 -33.54 -19.61
#